data_AF-A0A0F9DXY9-F1
#
_entry.id   AF-A0A0F9DXY9-F1
#
_cell.length_a   1.000
_cell.length_b   1.000
_cell.length_c   1.000
_cell.angle_alpha   90.00
_cell.angle_beta   90.00
_cell.angle_gamma   90.00
#
_symmetry.space_group_name_H-M   'P 1'
#
loop_
_entity.id
_entity.type
_entity.pdbx_description
1 polymer ?
#
loop_
_entity_poly.entity_id
_entity_poly.type
_entity_poly.pdbx_seq_one_letter_code
_entity_poly.pdbx_strand_id
1 'polypeptide(L)'
;LCRITKMPIHEMIRRQISTWIRNIFHFEHRRKNYLIPRRSEISELKRGGKLMSNANDEKFQGAYVIKPVPGIHFDVVVMDFSSLYPSIIKEFNLSYETVICPHKEDRGNLIKGTPYHICSQKMGIFAYVVGFFRDIRVKYFKPKSGDKSSTEKQRSYYQTIQQALKVFLNASYGVFGSKNFPLHCLPVAESITGIGQYSIKQTIQKAEQLGIKVLYGDTDSIFLLNPSKESMEEITEWSKRELDLDLEEEKTYQFLALSDRKKNYLGIYKGTKYVDKKGLVAKKKNTPEFIRTAFNELIEILKNITNIEQFTNVKDKIIGIVKENLNKIGKPNTFTLDDYAINMTIQKDLKNYIKIIPQHVRAALELKSITKREFQKGETISFIKSKGPVGAKALELAKLQDIDTKKYKELLTSALEQVLDALGITFDEVKGIKKMDAFF
;
A
#
# COMPACT_ATOMS: atom_id res chain seq x y z
N LEU A 1 20.08 -9.32 -7.59
CA LEU A 1 20.38 -8.16 -6.72
C LEU A 1 21.89 -7.89 -6.59
N CYS A 2 22.75 -8.83 -6.16
CA CYS A 2 24.20 -8.61 -6.00
C CYS A 2 24.86 -7.93 -7.21
N ARG A 3 24.57 -8.43 -8.41
CA ARG A 3 25.09 -7.89 -9.67
C ARG A 3 24.63 -6.46 -9.96
N ILE A 4 23.37 -6.13 -9.61
CA ILE A 4 22.76 -4.81 -9.80
C ILE A 4 23.40 -3.80 -8.83
N THR A 5 23.61 -4.21 -7.58
CA THR A 5 24.05 -3.34 -6.50
C THR A 5 25.56 -3.31 -6.31
N LYS A 6 26.29 -4.17 -7.04
CA LYS A 6 27.75 -4.39 -6.95
C LYS A 6 28.21 -4.80 -5.54
N MET A 7 27.38 -5.58 -4.85
CA MET A 7 27.64 -6.07 -3.50
C MET A 7 27.85 -7.58 -3.47
N PRO A 8 28.74 -8.10 -2.61
CA PRO A 8 28.86 -9.53 -2.38
C PRO A 8 27.63 -10.07 -1.65
N ILE A 9 27.33 -11.35 -1.86
CA ILE A 9 26.10 -11.99 -1.35
C ILE A 9 25.99 -11.95 0.18
N HIS A 10 27.11 -12.15 0.89
CA HIS A 10 27.14 -12.19 2.35
C HIS A 10 26.83 -10.83 3.00
N GLU A 11 27.12 -9.72 2.34
CA GLU A 11 26.70 -8.39 2.78
C GLU A 11 25.25 -8.12 2.39
N MET A 12 24.85 -8.52 1.18
CA MET A 12 23.50 -8.21 0.68
C MET A 12 22.40 -8.80 1.57
N ILE A 13 22.56 -10.02 2.07
CA ILE A 13 21.55 -10.68 2.94
C ILE A 13 21.47 -10.08 4.36
N ARG A 14 22.48 -9.31 4.80
CA ARG A 14 22.57 -8.75 6.16
C ARG A 14 22.29 -7.25 6.23
N ARG A 15 22.28 -6.57 5.09
CA ARG A 15 22.19 -5.11 5.01
C ARG A 15 20.82 -4.66 4.52
N GLN A 16 20.41 -3.48 4.99
CA GLN A 16 19.19 -2.82 4.54
C GLN A 16 19.31 -2.36 3.09
N ILE A 17 18.15 -2.16 2.45
CA ILE A 17 18.05 -1.76 1.05
C ILE A 17 18.74 -0.43 0.72
N SER A 18 18.81 0.50 1.68
CA SER A 18 19.53 1.78 1.55
C SER A 18 21.02 1.57 1.29
N THR A 19 21.63 0.53 1.89
CA THR A 19 23.02 0.16 1.66
C THR A 19 23.23 -0.38 0.25
N TRP A 20 22.27 -1.15 -0.26
CA TRP A 20 22.32 -1.69 -1.62
C TRP A 20 22.33 -0.58 -2.67
N ILE A 21 21.45 0.39 -2.48
CA ILE A 21 21.32 1.59 -3.30
C ILE A 21 22.61 2.43 -3.22
N ARG A 22 23.10 2.72 -2.01
CA ARG A 22 24.35 3.44 -1.81
C ARG A 22 25.51 2.84 -2.61
N ASN A 23 25.63 1.51 -2.58
CA ASN A 23 26.80 0.84 -3.14
C ASN A 23 26.90 0.97 -4.67
N ILE A 24 25.79 0.87 -5.41
CA ILE A 24 25.81 1.11 -6.86
C ILE A 24 26.16 2.57 -7.18
N PHE A 25 25.67 3.53 -6.40
CA PHE A 25 26.04 4.93 -6.60
C PHE A 25 27.52 5.19 -6.32
N HIS A 26 28.08 4.67 -5.23
CA HIS A 26 29.51 4.77 -4.95
C HIS A 26 30.35 4.10 -6.05
N PHE A 27 29.90 2.96 -6.57
CA PHE A 27 30.54 2.30 -7.70
C PHE A 27 30.54 3.21 -8.94
N GLU A 28 29.41 3.84 -9.28
CA GLU A 28 29.31 4.73 -10.44
C GLU A 28 30.15 6.01 -10.31
N HIS A 29 30.27 6.59 -9.11
CA HIS A 29 31.20 7.69 -8.88
C HIS A 29 32.64 7.26 -9.19
N ARG A 30 33.08 6.12 -8.62
CA ARG A 30 34.44 5.60 -8.85
C ARG A 30 34.67 5.29 -10.32
N ARG A 31 33.70 4.65 -10.98
CA ARG A 31 33.76 4.31 -12.41
C ARG A 31 33.90 5.56 -13.29
N LYS A 32 33.27 6.67 -12.90
CA LYS A 32 33.35 7.98 -13.59
C LYS A 32 34.48 8.87 -13.09
N ASN A 33 35.31 8.39 -12.18
CA ASN A 33 36.37 9.16 -11.52
C ASN A 33 35.87 10.46 -10.82
N TYR A 34 34.71 10.37 -10.17
CA TYR A 34 34.13 11.46 -9.40
C TYR A 34 34.38 11.28 -7.90
N LEU A 35 34.58 12.39 -7.20
CA LEU A 35 34.56 12.41 -5.74
C LEU A 35 33.16 12.04 -5.22
N ILE A 36 33.13 11.20 -4.19
CA ILE A 36 31.88 10.87 -3.50
C ILE A 36 31.66 11.97 -2.45
N PRO A 37 30.58 12.77 -2.55
CA PRO A 37 30.35 13.86 -1.63
C PRO A 37 30.05 13.34 -0.22
N ARG A 38 30.48 14.09 0.79
CA ARG A 38 30.06 13.89 2.16
C ARG A 38 28.63 14.39 2.34
N ARG A 39 27.93 13.79 3.30
CA ARG A 39 26.55 14.18 3.63
C ARG A 39 26.44 15.66 4.05
N SER A 40 27.44 16.18 4.76
CA SER A 40 27.49 17.58 5.19
C SER A 40 27.55 18.53 3.98
N GLU A 41 28.40 18.22 3.00
CA GLU A 41 28.57 19.02 1.78
C GLU A 41 27.24 19.12 0.99
N ILE A 42 26.50 18.02 0.88
CA ILE A 42 25.15 18.05 0.26
C ILE A 42 24.20 18.91 1.09
N SER A 43 24.18 18.73 2.41
CA SER A 43 23.23 19.43 3.28
C SER A 43 23.46 20.95 3.32
N GLU A 44 24.73 21.38 3.25
CA GLU A 44 25.12 22.79 3.21
C GLU A 44 24.73 23.47 1.90
N LEU A 45 24.98 22.79 0.77
CA LEU A 45 24.72 23.33 -0.57
C LEU A 45 23.26 23.21 -1.01
N LYS A 46 22.53 22.21 -0.49
CA LYS A 46 21.18 21.83 -0.93
C LYS A 46 20.18 21.96 0.21
N ARG A 47 19.99 23.19 0.70
CA ARG A 47 18.99 23.50 1.73
C ARG A 47 17.58 23.27 1.17
N GLY A 48 16.96 22.14 1.56
CA GLY A 48 15.57 21.81 1.26
C GLY A 48 14.61 22.27 2.36
N GLY A 49 13.42 21.69 2.38
CA GLY A 49 12.43 21.94 3.42
C GLY A 49 11.43 23.04 3.08
N LYS A 50 11.41 23.51 1.83
CA LYS A 50 10.43 24.50 1.35
C LYS A 50 9.04 23.91 1.12
N LEU A 51 8.91 22.57 1.10
CA LEU A 51 7.66 21.82 0.92
C LEU A 51 7.33 20.96 2.15
N MET A 52 7.77 21.39 3.33
CA MET A 52 7.45 20.73 4.60
C MET A 52 5.98 20.91 4.97
N SER A 53 5.34 19.87 5.50
CA SER A 53 3.99 19.98 6.06
C SER A 53 4.04 20.60 7.46
N ASN A 54 3.18 21.59 7.74
CA ASN A 54 3.05 22.31 9.02
C ASN A 54 2.68 21.44 10.25
N ALA A 55 2.69 20.12 10.14
CA ALA A 55 2.40 19.17 11.22
C ALA A 55 3.67 18.38 11.57
N ASN A 56 4.43 18.91 12.52
CA ASN A 56 5.72 18.43 13.03
C ASN A 56 6.88 18.58 12.02
N ASP A 57 7.85 19.43 12.35
CA ASP A 57 9.05 19.86 11.60
C ASP A 57 10.03 18.74 11.14
N GLU A 58 9.58 17.51 10.91
CA GLU A 58 10.44 16.37 10.62
C GLU A 58 10.04 15.52 9.40
N LYS A 59 8.93 15.82 8.71
CA LYS A 59 8.49 15.03 7.55
C LYS A 59 8.09 15.91 6.36
N PHE A 60 8.79 15.73 5.24
CA PHE A 60 8.40 16.32 3.96
C PHE A 60 7.09 15.72 3.46
N GLN A 61 6.35 16.48 2.65
CA GLN A 61 5.03 16.08 2.19
C GLN A 61 5.06 14.72 1.48
N GLY A 62 4.21 13.79 1.90
CA GLY A 62 4.11 12.45 1.30
C GLY A 62 3.39 12.43 -0.05
N ALA A 63 3.13 11.24 -0.59
CA ALA A 63 2.37 11.10 -1.83
C ALA A 63 0.97 11.72 -1.74
N TYR A 64 0.45 12.24 -2.86
CA TYR A 64 -0.91 12.77 -2.92
C TYR A 64 -1.93 11.63 -2.87
N VAL A 65 -2.95 11.79 -2.04
CA VAL A 65 -4.07 10.84 -1.93
C VAL A 65 -5.35 11.64 -1.88
N ILE A 66 -6.17 11.49 -2.91
CA ILE A 66 -7.50 12.11 -3.01
C ILE A 66 -8.40 11.46 -1.96
N LYS A 67 -9.32 12.24 -1.38
CA LYS A 67 -10.36 11.65 -0.54
C LYS A 67 -11.26 10.76 -1.42
N PRO A 68 -11.48 9.49 -1.05
CA PRO A 68 -12.40 8.63 -1.80
C PRO A 68 -13.82 9.19 -1.76
N VAL A 69 -14.56 9.00 -2.85
CA VAL A 69 -16.02 9.20 -2.91
C VAL A 69 -16.66 7.92 -2.36
N PRO A 70 -17.18 7.93 -1.12
CA PRO A 70 -17.69 6.72 -0.49
C PRO A 70 -18.90 6.17 -1.23
N GLY A 71 -19.13 4.87 -1.08
CA GLY A 71 -20.26 4.15 -1.65
C GLY A 71 -19.86 3.12 -2.70
N ILE A 72 -20.89 2.61 -3.37
CA ILE A 72 -20.79 1.55 -4.38
C ILE A 72 -20.75 2.18 -5.77
N HIS A 73 -19.74 1.77 -6.53
CA HIS A 73 -19.52 2.22 -7.89
C HIS A 73 -19.36 1.00 -8.80
N PHE A 74 -19.88 1.10 -10.01
CA PHE A 74 -19.81 0.06 -11.03
C PHE A 74 -18.90 0.54 -12.16
N ASP A 75 -18.34 -0.40 -12.92
CA ASP A 75 -17.53 -0.13 -14.13
C ASP A 75 -16.44 0.96 -13.91
N VAL A 76 -15.66 0.79 -12.84
CA VAL A 76 -14.58 1.70 -12.46
C VAL A 76 -13.26 1.24 -13.07
N VAL A 77 -12.61 2.11 -13.84
CA VAL A 77 -11.28 1.83 -14.41
C VAL A 77 -10.21 2.49 -13.57
N VAL A 78 -9.13 1.74 -13.29
CA VAL A 78 -7.94 2.27 -12.63
C VAL A 78 -6.85 2.53 -13.66
N MET A 79 -6.51 3.80 -13.83
CA MET A 79 -5.36 4.24 -14.60
C MET A 79 -4.16 4.41 -13.65
N ASP A 80 -3.01 3.82 -13.97
CA ASP A 80 -1.80 3.84 -13.14
C ASP A 80 -0.60 4.37 -13.92
N PHE A 81 0.24 5.17 -13.26
CA PHE A 81 1.49 5.66 -13.83
C PHE A 81 2.57 4.59 -13.80
N SER A 82 3.02 4.19 -14.99
CA SER A 82 3.95 3.09 -15.20
C SER A 82 5.32 3.37 -14.54
N SER A 83 5.52 2.82 -13.33
CA SER A 83 6.69 3.10 -12.49
C SER A 83 6.90 4.60 -12.23
N LEU A 84 5.86 5.29 -11.73
CA LEU A 84 5.80 6.76 -11.55
C LEU A 84 7.13 7.39 -11.10
N TYR A 85 7.61 7.06 -9.91
CA TYR A 85 8.79 7.74 -9.36
C TYR A 85 10.08 7.46 -10.14
N PRO A 86 10.43 6.21 -10.52
CA PRO A 86 11.54 5.96 -11.44
C PRO A 86 11.46 6.74 -12.76
N SER A 87 10.26 6.88 -13.34
CA SER A 87 10.05 7.64 -14.57
C SER A 87 10.29 9.13 -14.31
N ILE A 88 9.71 9.70 -13.25
CA ILE A 88 9.97 11.09 -12.81
C ILE A 88 11.47 11.35 -12.63
N ILE A 89 12.17 10.46 -11.93
CA ILE A 89 13.61 10.59 -11.66
C ILE A 89 14.41 10.70 -12.96
N LYS A 90 14.07 9.88 -13.95
CA LYS A 90 14.75 9.83 -15.25
C LYS A 90 14.40 11.04 -16.11
N GLU A 91 13.12 11.26 -16.37
CA GLU A 91 12.64 12.26 -17.34
C GLU A 91 12.96 13.68 -16.87
N PHE A 92 12.94 13.93 -15.56
CA PHE A 92 13.27 15.24 -14.97
C PHE A 92 14.71 15.33 -14.43
N ASN A 93 15.60 14.40 -14.80
CA ASN A 93 17.02 14.42 -14.44
C ASN A 93 17.31 14.59 -12.93
N LEU A 94 16.45 14.06 -12.05
CA LEU A 94 16.53 14.34 -10.61
C LEU A 94 17.72 13.62 -9.98
N SER A 95 18.66 14.38 -9.41
CA SER A 95 19.85 13.87 -8.73
C SER A 95 20.40 14.93 -7.76
N TYR A 96 21.19 14.53 -6.76
CA TYR A 96 21.72 15.46 -5.74
C TYR A 96 22.69 16.51 -6.32
N GLU A 97 23.29 16.24 -7.47
CA GLU A 97 24.19 17.14 -8.20
C GLU A 97 23.49 17.97 -9.28
N THR A 98 22.26 17.63 -9.68
CA THR A 98 21.49 18.33 -10.72
C THR A 98 20.41 19.24 -10.14
N VAL A 99 19.75 18.82 -9.06
CA VAL A 99 18.76 19.65 -8.35
C VAL A 99 19.49 20.77 -7.60
N ILE A 100 19.04 22.02 -7.76
CA ILE A 100 19.70 23.24 -7.25
C ILE A 100 21.16 23.32 -7.74
N CYS A 101 21.41 23.06 -9.02
CA CYS A 101 22.77 23.13 -9.57
C CYS A 101 23.37 24.56 -9.46
N PRO A 102 24.71 24.70 -9.46
CA PRO A 102 25.36 26.00 -9.34
C PRO A 102 25.30 26.86 -10.63
N HIS A 103 24.86 26.31 -11.76
CA HIS A 103 24.84 27.03 -13.04
C HIS A 103 23.80 28.16 -12.99
N LYS A 104 24.23 29.37 -13.36
CA LYS A 104 23.37 30.57 -13.31
C LYS A 104 22.23 30.49 -14.34
N GLU A 105 22.49 29.91 -15.50
CA GLU A 105 21.54 29.71 -16.60
C GLU A 105 20.35 28.83 -16.17
N ASP A 106 20.60 27.84 -15.31
CA ASP A 106 19.59 26.88 -14.87
C ASP A 106 18.64 27.46 -13.79
N ARG A 107 18.89 28.66 -13.24
CA ARG A 107 18.07 29.23 -12.15
C ARG A 107 16.60 29.43 -12.53
N GLY A 108 16.32 29.68 -13.81
CA GLY A 108 14.96 29.80 -14.35
C GLY A 108 14.32 28.44 -14.71
N ASN A 109 15.09 27.36 -14.75
CA ASN A 109 14.62 26.03 -15.14
C ASN A 109 13.97 25.32 -13.94
N LEU A 110 12.78 25.79 -13.57
CA LEU A 110 12.06 25.31 -12.40
C LEU A 110 11.45 23.92 -12.62
N ILE A 111 11.55 23.08 -11.60
CA ILE A 111 10.95 21.77 -11.53
C ILE A 111 9.44 21.95 -11.26
N LYS A 112 8.60 21.44 -12.17
CA LYS A 112 7.13 21.51 -12.09
C LYS A 112 6.63 21.14 -10.68
N GLY A 113 5.83 22.02 -10.09
CA GLY A 113 5.23 21.81 -8.76
C GLY A 113 6.18 22.04 -7.57
N THR A 114 7.40 22.54 -7.77
CA THR A 114 8.35 22.82 -6.69
C THR A 114 9.11 24.14 -6.88
N PRO A 115 9.69 24.72 -5.82
CA PRO A 115 10.48 25.95 -5.91
C PRO A 115 11.97 25.69 -6.26
N TYR A 116 12.30 24.50 -6.76
CA TYR A 116 13.66 24.09 -7.06
C TYR A 116 13.93 24.15 -8.56
N HIS A 117 15.17 24.42 -8.93
CA HIS A 117 15.62 24.38 -10.32
C HIS A 117 16.43 23.12 -10.63
N ILE A 118 16.46 22.74 -11.90
CA ILE A 118 17.13 21.53 -12.39
C ILE A 118 18.20 21.85 -13.44
N CYS A 119 19.26 21.06 -13.43
CA CYS A 119 20.35 21.20 -14.38
C CYS A 119 19.96 20.73 -15.79
N SER A 120 20.16 21.61 -16.79
CA SER A 120 20.03 21.29 -18.22
C SER A 120 21.34 20.83 -18.88
N GLN A 121 22.48 21.13 -18.25
CA GLN A 121 23.80 20.94 -18.86
C GLN A 121 24.38 19.51 -18.71
N LYS A 122 23.96 18.76 -17.68
CA LYS A 122 24.52 17.41 -17.42
C LYS A 122 23.48 16.44 -16.88
N MET A 123 23.62 15.18 -17.25
CA MET A 123 22.83 14.07 -16.70
C MET A 123 23.35 13.69 -15.30
N GLY A 124 22.44 13.64 -14.32
CA GLY A 124 22.73 13.19 -12.97
C GLY A 124 22.96 11.68 -12.91
N ILE A 125 23.89 11.25 -12.07
CA ILE A 125 24.22 9.84 -11.81
C ILE A 125 22.99 9.11 -11.28
N PHE A 126 22.20 9.74 -10.40
CA PHE A 126 20.99 9.10 -9.88
C PHE A 126 19.95 8.86 -10.97
N ALA A 127 19.61 9.91 -11.72
CA ALA A 127 18.72 9.85 -12.87
C ALA A 127 19.18 8.82 -13.90
N TYR A 128 20.48 8.77 -14.19
CA TYR A 128 21.07 7.84 -15.14
C TYR A 128 20.92 6.38 -14.70
N VAL A 129 21.32 6.04 -13.47
CA VAL A 129 21.29 4.65 -12.97
C VAL A 129 19.85 4.16 -12.82
N VAL A 130 18.99 4.97 -12.22
CA VAL A 130 17.57 4.62 -12.03
C VAL A 130 16.87 4.49 -13.37
N GLY A 131 17.10 5.44 -14.28
CA GLY A 131 16.56 5.40 -15.64
C GLY A 131 17.02 4.17 -16.42
N PHE A 132 18.30 3.82 -16.34
CA PHE A 132 18.85 2.62 -16.96
C PHE A 132 18.17 1.34 -16.43
N PHE A 133 18.06 1.19 -15.11
CA PHE A 133 17.40 0.02 -14.51
C PHE A 133 15.89 -0.01 -14.77
N ARG A 134 15.23 1.15 -14.84
CA ARG A 134 13.81 1.28 -15.23
C ARG A 134 13.61 0.81 -16.66
N ASP A 135 14.38 1.33 -17.60
CA ASP A 135 14.23 1.01 -19.02
C ASP A 135 14.56 -0.46 -19.30
N ILE A 136 15.65 -1.00 -18.73
CA ILE A 136 15.97 -2.43 -18.85
C ILE A 136 14.86 -3.31 -18.27
N ARG A 137 14.28 -2.91 -17.13
CA ARG A 137 13.17 -3.65 -16.53
C ARG A 137 11.94 -3.62 -17.44
N VAL A 138 11.50 -2.43 -17.85
CA VAL A 138 10.22 -2.22 -18.53
C VAL A 138 10.28 -2.66 -19.99
N LYS A 139 11.37 -2.35 -20.71
CA LYS A 139 11.49 -2.62 -22.15
C LYS A 139 11.98 -4.04 -22.44
N TYR A 140 12.70 -4.69 -21.53
CA TYR A 140 13.31 -6.01 -21.77
C TYR A 140 12.81 -7.11 -20.84
N PHE A 141 13.12 -7.05 -19.54
CA PHE A 141 12.87 -8.18 -18.64
C PHE A 141 11.39 -8.39 -18.29
N LYS A 142 10.59 -7.32 -18.18
CA LYS A 142 9.14 -7.43 -17.93
C LYS A 142 8.44 -8.12 -19.10
N PRO A 143 8.57 -7.70 -20.38
CA PRO A 143 7.98 -8.41 -21.52
C PRO A 143 8.46 -9.86 -21.62
N LYS A 144 9.78 -10.09 -21.52
CA LYS A 144 10.34 -11.45 -21.63
C LYS A 144 9.92 -12.39 -20.52
N SER A 145 9.57 -11.88 -19.34
CA SER A 145 9.03 -12.71 -18.26
C SER A 145 7.61 -13.24 -18.56
N GLY A 146 6.83 -12.53 -19.38
CA GLY A 146 5.49 -12.93 -19.82
C GLY A 146 5.44 -13.64 -21.18
N ASP A 147 6.55 -13.66 -21.92
CA ASP A 147 6.65 -14.20 -23.28
C ASP A 147 6.51 -15.73 -23.30
N LYS A 148 5.31 -16.22 -23.67
CA LYS A 148 4.98 -17.65 -23.72
C LYS A 148 5.78 -18.46 -24.75
N SER A 149 6.49 -17.80 -25.68
CA SER A 149 7.39 -18.49 -26.62
C SER A 149 8.69 -18.98 -25.96
N SER A 150 9.06 -18.39 -24.81
CA SER A 150 10.27 -18.76 -24.07
C SER A 150 10.06 -19.97 -23.18
N THR A 151 11.13 -20.75 -22.97
CA THR A 151 11.11 -21.88 -22.03
C THR A 151 10.74 -21.42 -20.62
N GLU A 152 10.13 -22.29 -19.81
CA GLU A 152 9.77 -21.97 -18.42
C GLU A 152 10.98 -21.51 -17.59
N LYS A 153 12.13 -22.16 -17.78
CA LYS A 153 13.40 -21.77 -17.12
C LYS A 153 13.82 -20.34 -17.48
N GLN A 154 13.73 -19.96 -18.75
CA GLN A 154 14.04 -18.59 -19.20
C GLN A 154 13.04 -17.58 -18.63
N ARG A 155 11.73 -17.87 -18.69
CA ARG A 155 10.70 -17.01 -18.11
C ARG A 155 10.92 -16.79 -16.61
N SER A 156 11.21 -17.86 -15.88
CA SER A 156 11.53 -17.80 -14.44
C SER A 156 12.77 -16.96 -14.15
N TYR A 157 13.83 -17.09 -14.96
CA TYR A 157 15.02 -16.25 -14.87
C TYR A 157 14.72 -14.76 -15.10
N TYR A 158 14.00 -14.43 -16.18
CA TYR A 158 13.60 -13.05 -16.48
C TYR A 158 12.69 -12.47 -15.41
N GLN A 159 11.76 -13.28 -14.90
CA GLN A 159 10.86 -12.91 -13.81
C GLN A 159 11.65 -12.57 -12.53
N THR A 160 12.66 -13.38 -12.19
CA THR A 160 13.54 -13.11 -11.04
C THR A 160 14.27 -11.77 -11.19
N ILE A 161 14.77 -11.46 -12.39
CA ILE A 161 15.49 -10.21 -12.65
C ILE A 161 14.55 -9.00 -12.62
N GLN A 162 13.39 -9.05 -13.29
CA GLN A 162 12.47 -7.92 -13.30
C GLN A 162 11.93 -7.61 -11.89
N GLN A 163 11.73 -8.63 -11.05
CA GLN A 163 11.37 -8.45 -9.63
C GLN A 163 12.51 -7.79 -8.84
N ALA A 164 13.75 -8.25 -9.02
CA ALA A 164 14.91 -7.64 -8.37
C ALA A 164 15.07 -6.16 -8.76
N LEU A 165 14.88 -5.82 -10.04
CA LEU A 165 14.88 -4.44 -10.51
C LEU A 165 13.70 -3.66 -9.92
N LYS A 166 12.49 -4.24 -9.84
CA LYS A 166 11.32 -3.60 -9.23
C LYS A 166 11.60 -3.20 -7.77
N VAL A 167 12.17 -4.11 -6.99
CA VAL A 167 12.53 -3.87 -5.59
C VAL A 167 13.53 -2.72 -5.47
N PHE A 168 14.57 -2.71 -6.31
CA PHE A 168 15.56 -1.63 -6.32
C PHE A 168 14.94 -0.27 -6.67
N LEU A 169 14.13 -0.22 -7.74
CA LEU A 169 13.50 1.00 -8.25
C LEU A 169 12.52 1.59 -7.24
N ASN A 170 11.66 0.77 -6.64
CA ASN A 170 10.69 1.23 -5.64
C ASN A 170 11.37 1.79 -4.39
N ALA A 171 12.52 1.23 -4.00
CA ALA A 171 13.28 1.72 -2.86
C ALA A 171 14.12 2.97 -3.17
N SER A 172 14.44 3.22 -4.44
CA SER A 172 15.23 4.38 -4.88
C SER A 172 14.47 5.71 -4.73
N TYR A 173 13.14 5.70 -4.73
CA TYR A 173 12.35 6.90 -4.47
C TYR A 173 12.59 7.48 -3.07
N GLY A 174 12.47 6.65 -2.02
CA GLY A 174 12.42 7.14 -0.64
C GLY A 174 13.78 7.36 0.03
N VAL A 175 14.86 6.89 -0.59
CA VAL A 175 16.18 6.86 0.04
C VAL A 175 16.75 8.26 0.30
N PHE A 176 16.46 9.25 -0.55
CA PHE A 176 16.92 10.62 -0.38
C PHE A 176 16.24 11.38 0.74
N GLY A 177 15.06 10.94 1.18
CA GLY A 177 14.36 11.50 2.35
C GLY A 177 14.83 10.89 3.68
N SER A 178 15.67 9.85 3.64
CA SER A 178 16.20 9.21 4.85
C SER A 178 17.43 9.95 5.35
N LYS A 179 17.32 10.60 6.53
CA LYS A 179 18.45 11.29 7.18
C LYS A 179 19.69 10.37 7.26
N ASN A 180 19.54 9.06 7.43
CA ASN A 180 20.68 8.14 7.56
C ASN A 180 21.34 7.75 6.23
N PHE A 181 20.79 8.18 5.08
CA PHE A 181 21.39 7.89 3.79
C PHE A 181 22.61 8.79 3.54
N PRO A 182 23.77 8.26 3.14
CA PRO A 182 24.97 9.09 2.96
C PRO A 182 24.83 10.19 1.90
N LEU A 183 24.03 9.96 0.85
CA LEU A 183 23.74 10.95 -0.18
C LEU A 183 22.38 11.64 0.05
N HIS A 184 21.89 11.67 1.29
CA HIS A 184 20.61 12.30 1.65
C HIS A 184 20.51 13.73 1.06
N CYS A 185 19.44 13.99 0.32
CA CYS A 185 19.22 15.26 -0.37
C CYS A 185 17.71 15.56 -0.38
N LEU A 186 17.27 16.39 0.57
CA LEU A 186 15.86 16.69 0.76
C LEU A 186 15.20 17.34 -0.47
N PRO A 187 15.84 18.30 -1.18
CA PRO A 187 15.27 18.85 -2.41
C PRO A 187 14.97 17.81 -3.49
N VAL A 188 15.78 16.75 -3.61
CA VAL A 188 15.53 15.66 -4.56
C VAL A 188 14.28 14.88 -4.15
N ALA A 189 14.16 14.53 -2.87
CA ALA A 189 12.98 13.83 -2.37
C ALA A 189 11.70 14.66 -2.56
N GLU A 190 11.75 15.94 -2.21
CA GLU A 190 10.64 16.89 -2.41
C GLU A 190 10.29 17.08 -3.89
N SER A 191 11.29 17.11 -4.79
CA SER A 191 11.08 17.20 -6.25
C SER A 191 10.38 15.98 -6.81
N ILE A 192 10.81 14.77 -6.40
CA ILE A 192 10.19 13.53 -6.86
C ILE A 192 8.74 13.46 -6.41
N THR A 193 8.48 13.75 -5.13
CA THR A 193 7.11 13.73 -4.60
C THR A 193 6.28 14.85 -5.21
N GLY A 194 6.81 16.07 -5.31
CA GLY A 194 6.13 17.24 -5.85
C GLY A 194 5.66 17.05 -7.29
N ILE A 195 6.52 16.53 -8.18
CA ILE A 195 6.13 16.17 -9.55
C ILE A 195 5.06 15.08 -9.52
N GLY A 196 5.20 14.04 -8.70
CA GLY A 196 4.19 12.97 -8.60
C GLY A 196 2.81 13.51 -8.19
N GLN A 197 2.76 14.42 -7.21
CA GLN A 197 1.50 15.07 -6.83
C GLN A 197 0.95 15.97 -7.94
N TYR A 198 1.83 16.74 -8.61
CA TYR A 198 1.45 17.60 -9.72
C TYR A 198 0.83 16.78 -10.85
N SER A 199 1.49 15.70 -11.26
CA SER A 199 1.02 14.81 -12.32
C SER A 199 -0.36 14.24 -11.99
N ILE A 200 -0.56 13.67 -10.80
CA ILE A 200 -1.87 13.15 -10.38
C ILE A 200 -2.94 14.25 -10.39
N LYS A 201 -2.64 15.45 -9.88
CA LYS A 201 -3.58 16.59 -9.88
C LYS A 201 -3.97 17.03 -11.28
N GLN A 202 -3.00 17.11 -12.20
CA GLN A 202 -3.27 17.49 -13.58
C GLN A 202 -4.08 16.40 -14.30
N THR A 203 -3.80 15.13 -14.08
CA THR A 203 -4.59 14.04 -14.68
C THR A 203 -6.03 14.02 -14.17
N ILE A 204 -6.27 14.34 -12.89
CA ILE A 204 -7.63 14.52 -12.35
C ILE A 204 -8.35 15.64 -13.09
N GLN A 205 -7.71 16.82 -13.19
CA GLN A 205 -8.31 17.97 -13.89
C GLN A 205 -8.62 17.65 -15.34
N LYS A 206 -7.73 16.91 -16.03
CA LYS A 206 -7.97 16.47 -17.39
C LYS A 206 -9.15 15.48 -17.49
N ALA A 207 -9.25 14.53 -16.56
CA ALA A 207 -10.40 13.61 -16.51
C ALA A 207 -11.73 14.35 -16.29
N GLU A 208 -11.74 15.32 -15.37
CA GLU A 208 -12.91 16.16 -15.08
C GLU A 208 -13.32 17.02 -16.29
N GLN A 209 -12.34 17.57 -17.04
CA GLN A 209 -12.61 18.30 -18.30
C GLN A 209 -13.28 17.43 -19.37
N LEU A 210 -13.00 16.12 -19.37
CA LEU A 210 -13.64 15.14 -20.26
C LEU A 210 -14.98 14.63 -19.70
N GLY A 211 -15.48 15.22 -18.62
CA GLY A 211 -16.74 14.82 -17.97
C GLY A 211 -16.64 13.50 -17.20
N ILE A 212 -15.43 12.99 -16.95
CA ILE A 212 -15.22 11.74 -16.22
C ILE A 212 -15.11 12.03 -14.73
N LYS A 213 -15.95 11.36 -13.93
CA LYS A 213 -15.89 11.48 -12.48
C LYS A 213 -14.73 10.66 -11.91
N VAL A 214 -13.83 11.34 -11.19
CA VAL A 214 -12.76 10.69 -10.43
C VAL A 214 -13.28 10.30 -9.04
N LEU A 215 -13.21 9.01 -8.70
CA LEU A 215 -13.72 8.47 -7.44
C LEU A 215 -12.67 8.43 -6.34
N TYR A 216 -11.42 8.18 -6.70
CA TYR A 216 -10.30 8.01 -5.78
C TYR A 216 -8.98 8.18 -6.52
N GLY A 217 -7.92 8.48 -5.78
CA GLY A 217 -6.56 8.49 -6.31
C GLY A 217 -5.57 8.18 -5.20
N ASP A 218 -4.67 7.24 -5.46
CA ASP A 218 -3.65 6.80 -4.52
C ASP A 218 -2.28 6.85 -5.18
N THR A 219 -1.44 7.79 -4.75
CA THR A 219 0.00 7.86 -5.04
C THR A 219 0.40 7.94 -6.51
N ASP A 220 0.13 6.89 -7.27
CA ASP A 220 0.45 6.64 -8.68
C ASP A 220 -0.78 6.26 -9.53
N SER A 221 -1.96 6.11 -8.94
CA SER A 221 -3.18 5.70 -9.66
C SER A 221 -4.38 6.61 -9.43
N ILE A 222 -5.29 6.63 -10.41
CA ILE A 222 -6.60 7.31 -10.36
C ILE A 222 -7.71 6.35 -10.76
N PHE A 223 -8.87 6.52 -10.12
CA PHE A 223 -10.05 5.67 -10.29
C PHE A 223 -11.12 6.46 -11.02
N LEU A 224 -11.43 6.05 -12.24
CA LEU A 224 -12.33 6.73 -13.16
C LEU A 224 -13.66 5.97 -13.24
N LEU A 225 -14.78 6.67 -13.03
CA LEU A 225 -16.11 6.08 -13.16
C LEU A 225 -16.55 6.08 -14.63
N ASN A 226 -16.86 4.89 -15.16
CA ASN A 226 -17.39 4.68 -16.52
C ASN A 226 -16.68 5.46 -17.64
N PRO A 227 -15.33 5.51 -17.70
CA PRO A 227 -14.68 6.19 -18.81
C PRO A 227 -14.90 5.43 -20.13
N SER A 228 -15.09 6.18 -21.22
CA SER A 228 -15.07 5.60 -22.56
C SER A 228 -13.64 5.23 -22.96
N LYS A 229 -13.46 4.32 -23.92
CA LYS A 229 -12.13 3.96 -24.45
C LYS A 229 -11.42 5.17 -25.05
N GLU A 230 -12.14 5.98 -25.83
CA GLU A 230 -11.63 7.20 -26.46
C GLU A 230 -11.11 8.19 -25.40
N SER A 231 -11.86 8.38 -24.32
CA SER A 231 -11.43 9.28 -23.24
C SER A 231 -10.19 8.76 -22.50
N MET A 232 -10.05 7.44 -22.33
CA MET A 232 -8.86 6.85 -21.71
C MET A 232 -7.61 6.99 -22.61
N GLU A 233 -7.77 6.78 -23.91
CA GLU A 233 -6.72 7.00 -24.91
C GLU A 233 -6.30 8.47 -24.91
N GLU A 234 -7.25 9.41 -24.90
CA GLU A 234 -6.96 10.84 -24.84
C GLU A 234 -6.18 11.23 -23.56
N ILE A 235 -6.59 10.74 -22.38
CA ILE A 235 -5.87 11.01 -21.12
C ILE A 235 -4.45 10.42 -21.17
N THR A 236 -4.29 9.23 -21.76
CA THR A 236 -3.00 8.55 -21.90
C THR A 236 -2.04 9.34 -22.79
N GLU A 237 -2.51 9.76 -23.97
CA GLU A 237 -1.72 10.58 -24.90
C GLU A 237 -1.39 11.95 -24.32
N TRP A 238 -2.37 12.60 -23.68
CA TRP A 238 -2.17 13.87 -22.98
C TRP A 238 -1.12 13.74 -21.87
N SER A 239 -1.17 12.68 -21.06
CA SER A 239 -0.19 12.43 -20.00
C SER A 239 1.22 12.30 -20.57
N LYS A 240 1.36 11.55 -21.67
CA LYS A 240 2.65 11.38 -22.33
C LYS A 240 3.19 12.69 -22.91
N ARG A 241 2.33 13.54 -23.48
CA ARG A 241 2.71 14.81 -24.11
C ARG A 241 3.01 15.92 -23.11
N GLU A 242 2.17 16.09 -22.09
CA GLU A 242 2.24 17.24 -21.16
C GLU A 242 3.04 16.96 -19.89
N LEU A 243 3.07 15.69 -19.45
CA LEU A 243 3.71 15.27 -18.21
C LEU A 243 4.96 14.42 -18.42
N ASP A 244 5.25 13.97 -19.65
CA ASP A 244 6.33 13.04 -19.98
C ASP A 244 6.23 11.71 -19.20
N LEU A 245 5.00 11.29 -18.87
CA LEU A 245 4.74 10.10 -18.08
C LEU A 245 3.75 9.15 -18.76
N ASP A 246 4.12 7.87 -18.78
CA ASP A 246 3.29 6.79 -19.27
C ASP A 246 2.17 6.48 -18.24
N LEU A 247 0.92 6.68 -18.65
CA LEU A 247 -0.28 6.31 -17.89
C LEU A 247 -0.96 5.14 -18.62
N GLU A 248 -1.29 4.06 -17.90
CA GLU A 248 -1.82 2.83 -18.49
C GLU A 248 -3.06 2.35 -17.72
N GLU A 249 -3.98 1.65 -18.38
CA GLU A 249 -5.03 0.90 -17.69
C GLU A 249 -4.39 -0.25 -16.90
N GLU A 250 -4.48 -0.22 -15.57
CA GLU A 250 -4.00 -1.32 -14.73
C GLU A 250 -5.07 -2.43 -14.64
N LYS A 251 -6.32 -2.02 -14.41
CA LYS A 251 -7.44 -2.92 -14.10
C LYS A 251 -8.78 -2.20 -14.20
N THR A 252 -9.81 -2.99 -14.45
CA THR A 252 -11.20 -2.55 -14.44
C THR A 252 -12.00 -3.34 -13.38
N TYR A 253 -12.72 -2.61 -12.52
CA TYR A 253 -13.63 -3.16 -11.53
C TYR A 253 -15.06 -3.19 -12.07
N GLN A 254 -15.71 -4.35 -12.00
CA GLN A 254 -17.17 -4.42 -12.22
C GLN A 254 -17.94 -3.87 -11.01
N PHE A 255 -17.36 -3.97 -9.81
CA PHE A 255 -17.94 -3.55 -8.55
C PHE A 255 -16.82 -3.00 -7.68
N LEU A 256 -16.98 -1.79 -7.15
CA LEU A 256 -16.05 -1.16 -6.24
C LEU A 256 -16.82 -0.51 -5.08
N ALA A 257 -16.54 -0.96 -3.87
CA ALA A 257 -17.00 -0.32 -2.64
C ALA A 257 -15.85 0.49 -2.04
N LEU A 258 -16.05 1.81 -1.96
CA LEU A 258 -15.11 2.76 -1.37
C LEU A 258 -15.63 3.19 0.01
N SER A 259 -14.77 3.13 1.02
CA SER A 259 -15.03 3.76 2.32
C SER A 259 -14.50 5.19 2.33
N ASP A 260 -14.90 6.01 3.30
CA ASP A 260 -14.30 7.33 3.54
C ASP A 260 -12.80 7.27 3.92
N ARG A 261 -12.30 6.08 4.29
CA ARG A 261 -10.92 5.90 4.76
C ARG A 261 -9.98 5.70 3.57
N LYS A 262 -8.87 6.44 3.56
CA LYS A 262 -7.79 6.26 2.57
C LYS A 262 -7.26 4.82 2.59
N LYS A 263 -6.94 4.27 1.42
CA LYS A 263 -6.41 2.90 1.22
C LYS A 263 -7.30 1.79 1.78
N ASN A 264 -8.61 2.03 1.89
CA ASN A 264 -9.59 1.06 2.38
C ASN A 264 -10.73 0.91 1.37
N TYR A 265 -10.68 -0.17 0.59
CA TYR A 265 -11.66 -0.46 -0.44
C TYR A 265 -11.73 -1.95 -0.76
N LEU A 266 -12.86 -2.34 -1.35
CA LEU A 266 -13.14 -3.68 -1.86
C LEU A 266 -13.54 -3.57 -3.34
N GLY A 267 -12.73 -4.12 -4.23
CA GLY A 267 -13.00 -4.13 -5.66
C GLY A 267 -13.07 -5.54 -6.22
N ILE A 268 -13.99 -5.79 -7.16
CA ILE A 268 -14.11 -7.03 -7.89
C ILE A 268 -13.77 -6.77 -9.35
N TYR A 269 -12.78 -7.48 -9.86
CA TYR A 269 -12.30 -7.31 -11.23
C TYR A 269 -13.35 -7.77 -12.23
N LYS A 270 -13.51 -6.99 -13.30
CA LYS A 270 -14.31 -7.37 -14.46
C LYS A 270 -13.69 -8.59 -15.13
N GLY A 271 -14.50 -9.57 -15.51
CA GLY A 271 -14.06 -10.83 -16.16
C GLY A 271 -13.57 -11.90 -15.18
N THR A 272 -12.43 -11.68 -14.51
CA THR A 272 -11.83 -12.73 -13.63
C THR A 272 -12.59 -12.93 -12.31
N LYS A 273 -13.43 -11.96 -11.90
CA LYS A 273 -14.07 -11.90 -10.58
C LYS A 273 -13.08 -11.99 -9.41
N TYR A 274 -11.81 -11.65 -9.66
CA TYR A 274 -10.81 -11.56 -8.60
C TYR A 274 -11.17 -10.43 -7.64
N VAL A 275 -10.95 -10.67 -6.35
CA VAL A 275 -11.35 -9.74 -5.29
C VAL A 275 -10.10 -9.02 -4.76
N ASP A 276 -9.96 -7.76 -5.15
CA ASP A 276 -8.93 -6.86 -4.63
C ASP A 276 -9.39 -6.21 -3.33
N LYS A 277 -8.60 -6.42 -2.28
CA LYS A 277 -8.91 -6.00 -0.91
C LYS A 277 -7.75 -5.17 -0.37
N LYS A 278 -7.97 -3.87 -0.13
CA LYS A 278 -6.97 -2.98 0.48
C LYS A 278 -7.46 -2.46 1.83
N GLY A 279 -6.59 -2.46 2.82
CA GLY A 279 -6.86 -1.85 4.14
C GLY A 279 -7.86 -2.59 5.05
N LEU A 280 -8.50 -3.67 4.58
CA LEU A 280 -9.54 -4.39 5.34
C LEU A 280 -8.98 -5.24 6.48
N VAL A 281 -9.58 -5.10 7.67
CA VAL A 281 -9.17 -5.83 8.90
C VAL A 281 -9.32 -7.34 8.74
N ALA A 282 -10.38 -7.80 8.07
CA ALA A 282 -10.67 -9.22 7.87
C ALA A 282 -9.56 -10.00 7.13
N LYS A 283 -8.59 -9.30 6.52
CA LYS A 283 -7.40 -9.90 5.89
C LYS A 283 -6.29 -10.25 6.88
N LYS A 284 -6.26 -9.64 8.07
CA LYS A 284 -5.13 -9.78 8.99
C LYS A 284 -5.11 -11.20 9.57
N LYS A 285 -3.92 -11.80 9.67
CA LYS A 285 -3.69 -13.17 10.20
C LYS A 285 -4.23 -13.40 11.61
N ASN A 286 -4.45 -12.33 12.37
CA ASN A 286 -4.99 -12.35 13.73
C ASN A 286 -6.53 -12.27 13.78
N THR A 287 -7.21 -12.37 12.63
CA THR A 287 -8.68 -12.40 12.57
C THR A 287 -9.18 -13.84 12.79
N PRO A 288 -10.08 -14.07 13.76
CA PRO A 288 -10.71 -15.37 13.98
C PRO A 288 -11.33 -15.98 12.71
N GLU A 289 -11.37 -17.32 12.63
CA GLU A 289 -11.84 -18.02 11.42
C GLU A 289 -13.32 -17.75 11.14
N PHE A 290 -14.19 -17.73 12.15
CA PHE A 290 -15.62 -17.46 11.90
C PHE A 290 -15.85 -16.10 11.22
N ILE A 291 -15.05 -15.08 11.56
CA ILE A 291 -15.12 -13.74 10.93
C ILE A 291 -14.62 -13.82 9.49
N ARG A 292 -13.55 -14.57 9.23
CA ARG A 292 -13.01 -14.78 7.88
C ARG A 292 -14.03 -15.51 7.00
N THR A 293 -14.69 -16.54 7.52
CA THR A 293 -15.77 -17.28 6.84
C THR A 293 -16.93 -16.36 6.50
N ALA A 294 -17.48 -15.64 7.49
CA ALA A 294 -18.56 -14.68 7.26
C ALA A 294 -18.18 -13.61 6.22
N PHE A 295 -16.96 -13.08 6.29
CA PHE A 295 -16.46 -12.11 5.32
C PHE A 295 -16.33 -12.70 3.90
N ASN A 296 -15.91 -13.96 3.77
CA ASN A 296 -15.84 -14.63 2.47
C ASN A 296 -17.24 -14.91 1.90
N GLU A 297 -18.21 -15.31 2.73
CA GLU A 297 -19.62 -15.45 2.31
C GLU A 297 -20.18 -14.16 1.73
N LEU A 298 -19.93 -13.02 2.39
CA LEU A 298 -20.32 -11.71 1.87
C LEU A 298 -19.68 -11.44 0.51
N ILE A 299 -18.41 -11.76 0.34
CA ILE A 299 -17.69 -11.54 -0.91
C ILE A 299 -18.23 -12.41 -2.04
N GLU A 300 -18.58 -13.67 -1.79
CA GLU A 300 -19.16 -14.53 -2.83
C GLU A 300 -20.49 -13.98 -3.36
N ILE A 301 -21.28 -13.32 -2.49
CA ILE A 301 -22.48 -12.60 -2.92
C ILE A 301 -22.09 -11.41 -3.80
N LEU A 302 -21.16 -10.58 -3.34
CA LEU A 302 -20.75 -9.36 -4.05
C LEU A 302 -20.16 -9.64 -5.43
N LYS A 303 -19.47 -10.77 -5.64
CA LYS A 303 -18.87 -11.17 -6.93
C LYS A 303 -19.83 -11.21 -8.11
N ASN A 304 -21.12 -11.42 -7.86
CA ASN A 304 -22.13 -11.56 -8.90
C ASN A 304 -22.91 -10.27 -9.15
N ILE A 305 -22.59 -9.20 -8.42
CA ILE A 305 -23.25 -7.91 -8.55
C ILE A 305 -22.57 -7.09 -9.64
N THR A 306 -23.36 -6.63 -10.61
CA THR A 306 -22.92 -5.77 -11.70
C THR A 306 -23.72 -4.46 -11.78
N ASN A 307 -24.81 -4.32 -11.02
CA ASN A 307 -25.60 -3.08 -10.98
C ASN A 307 -26.25 -2.85 -9.60
N ILE A 308 -26.83 -1.66 -9.43
CA ILE A 308 -27.40 -1.20 -8.16
C ILE A 308 -28.68 -1.96 -7.76
N GLU A 309 -29.46 -2.42 -8.74
CA GLU A 309 -30.70 -3.17 -8.51
C GLU A 309 -30.40 -4.54 -7.91
N GLN A 310 -29.42 -5.26 -8.48
CA GLN A 310 -28.92 -6.51 -7.93
C GLN A 310 -28.39 -6.33 -6.51
N PHE A 311 -27.65 -5.25 -6.25
CA PHE A 311 -27.17 -4.93 -4.90
C PHE A 311 -28.34 -4.73 -3.92
N THR A 312 -29.36 -3.99 -4.32
CA THR A 312 -30.54 -3.72 -3.49
C THR A 312 -31.24 -5.02 -3.10
N ASN A 313 -31.38 -5.97 -4.03
CA ASN A 313 -32.00 -7.28 -3.79
C ASN A 313 -31.20 -8.18 -2.83
N VAL A 314 -29.86 -8.05 -2.79
CA VAL A 314 -29.02 -8.82 -1.87
C VAL A 314 -28.68 -8.09 -0.57
N LYS A 315 -29.02 -6.80 -0.45
CA LYS A 315 -28.75 -6.00 0.76
C LYS A 315 -29.32 -6.66 2.01
N ASP A 316 -30.57 -7.10 1.96
CA ASP A 316 -31.23 -7.77 3.09
C ASP A 316 -30.59 -9.13 3.42
N LYS A 317 -30.11 -9.85 2.40
CA LYS A 317 -29.38 -11.10 2.57
C LYS A 317 -28.03 -10.87 3.28
N ILE A 318 -27.29 -9.83 2.89
CA ILE A 318 -26.04 -9.42 3.54
C ILE A 318 -26.29 -9.10 5.02
N ILE A 319 -27.32 -8.30 5.31
CA ILE A 319 -27.71 -7.96 6.69
C ILE A 319 -28.09 -9.24 7.46
N GLY A 320 -28.82 -10.15 6.84
CA GLY A 320 -29.20 -11.45 7.40
C GLY A 320 -27.98 -12.27 7.84
N ILE A 321 -26.96 -12.40 6.99
CA ILE A 321 -25.72 -13.14 7.30
C ILE A 321 -25.00 -12.55 8.50
N VAL A 322 -24.90 -11.22 8.57
CA VAL A 322 -24.24 -10.55 9.71
C VAL A 322 -25.03 -10.76 11.00
N LYS A 323 -26.36 -10.63 10.95
CA LYS A 323 -27.26 -10.91 12.09
C LYS A 323 -27.14 -12.35 12.57
N GLU A 324 -27.14 -13.31 11.64
CA GLU A 324 -27.03 -14.73 11.95
C GLU A 324 -25.70 -15.05 12.63
N ASN A 325 -24.59 -14.54 12.10
CA ASN A 325 -23.27 -14.70 12.70
C ASN A 325 -23.18 -14.07 14.10
N LEU A 326 -23.74 -12.86 14.29
CA LEU A 326 -23.83 -12.23 15.60
C LEU A 326 -24.63 -13.05 16.61
N ASN A 327 -25.69 -13.74 16.16
CA ASN A 327 -26.54 -14.59 16.98
C ASN A 327 -25.90 -15.94 17.30
N LYS A 328 -25.04 -16.47 16.42
CA LYS A 328 -24.27 -17.70 16.65
C LYS A 328 -23.21 -17.53 17.73
N ILE A 329 -22.60 -16.34 17.86
CA ILE A 329 -21.53 -16.10 18.86
C ILE A 329 -21.98 -16.45 20.28
N GLY A 330 -21.30 -17.42 20.89
CA GLY A 330 -21.55 -17.89 22.25
C GLY A 330 -22.69 -18.88 22.42
N LYS A 331 -23.37 -19.31 21.34
CA LYS A 331 -24.38 -20.37 21.42
C LYS A 331 -23.72 -21.76 21.34
N PRO A 332 -24.26 -22.77 22.06
CA PRO A 332 -23.74 -24.12 21.99
C PRO A 332 -23.84 -24.69 20.56
N ASN A 333 -22.86 -25.51 20.15
CA ASN A 333 -22.81 -26.20 18.86
C ASN A 333 -22.85 -25.30 17.60
N THR A 334 -22.38 -24.06 17.71
CA THR A 334 -22.32 -23.13 16.55
C THR A 334 -20.91 -22.91 16.03
N PHE A 335 -19.98 -22.55 16.91
CA PHE A 335 -18.57 -22.31 16.60
C PHE A 335 -17.68 -23.08 17.58
N THR A 336 -16.59 -23.64 17.07
CA THR A 336 -15.56 -24.35 17.83
C THR A 336 -14.60 -23.35 18.48
N LEU A 337 -13.75 -23.82 19.41
CA LEU A 337 -12.71 -22.96 20.00
C LEU A 337 -11.70 -22.46 18.97
N ASP A 338 -11.38 -23.29 17.97
CA ASP A 338 -10.47 -22.94 16.88
C ASP A 338 -11.03 -21.79 16.03
N ASP A 339 -12.36 -21.74 15.87
CA ASP A 339 -13.01 -20.65 15.16
C ASP A 339 -12.76 -19.28 15.82
N TYR A 340 -12.70 -19.26 17.15
CA TYR A 340 -12.42 -18.06 17.95
C TYR A 340 -10.94 -17.75 18.12
N ALA A 341 -10.05 -18.66 17.72
CA ALA A 341 -8.62 -18.54 17.98
C ALA A 341 -8.01 -17.31 17.27
N ILE A 342 -7.19 -16.57 18.01
CA ILE A 342 -6.40 -15.44 17.54
C ILE A 342 -4.93 -15.84 17.60
N ASN A 343 -4.26 -15.81 16.45
CA ASN A 343 -2.86 -16.16 16.31
C ASN A 343 -1.99 -14.89 16.31
N MET A 344 -1.05 -14.80 17.26
CA MET A 344 -0.12 -13.67 17.35
C MET A 344 1.30 -14.12 17.63
N THR A 345 2.26 -13.49 16.96
CA THR A 345 3.69 -13.76 17.11
C THR A 345 4.30 -12.93 18.24
N ILE A 346 5.09 -13.58 19.09
CA ILE A 346 5.85 -12.95 20.17
C ILE A 346 7.01 -12.15 19.56
N GLN A 347 6.96 -10.82 19.67
CA GLN A 347 7.92 -9.93 18.99
C GLN A 347 9.23 -9.69 19.75
N LYS A 348 9.22 -9.95 21.05
CA LYS A 348 10.31 -9.73 22.02
C LYS A 348 10.23 -10.83 23.06
N ASP A 349 11.31 -11.07 23.79
CA ASP A 349 11.26 -12.01 24.91
C ASP A 349 10.24 -11.57 25.95
N LEU A 350 9.56 -12.53 26.58
CA LEU A 350 8.47 -12.25 27.53
C LEU A 350 8.89 -11.31 28.67
N LYS A 351 10.17 -11.40 29.10
CA LYS A 351 10.76 -10.56 30.16
C LYS A 351 10.83 -9.07 29.79
N ASN A 352 10.86 -8.75 28.50
CA ASN A 352 11.00 -7.38 28.00
C ASN A 352 9.66 -6.62 27.90
N TYR A 353 8.53 -7.26 28.25
CA TYR A 353 7.22 -6.62 28.30
C TYR A 353 6.93 -6.10 29.72
N ILE A 354 7.43 -4.89 30.03
CA ILE A 354 7.38 -4.31 31.38
C ILE A 354 6.24 -3.28 31.61
N LYS A 355 5.90 -2.47 30.60
CA LYS A 355 4.94 -1.35 30.77
C LYS A 355 3.51 -1.69 30.37
N ILE A 356 3.35 -2.26 29.17
CA ILE A 356 2.05 -2.67 28.63
C ILE A 356 2.21 -4.10 28.18
N ILE A 357 1.44 -5.02 28.78
CA ILE A 357 1.47 -6.44 28.45
C ILE A 357 0.29 -6.75 27.50
N PRO A 358 0.56 -7.01 26.20
CA PRO A 358 -0.47 -7.35 25.24
C PRO A 358 -1.23 -8.63 25.62
N GLN A 359 -2.45 -8.80 25.08
CA GLN A 359 -3.30 -9.97 25.34
C GLN A 359 -2.61 -11.31 25.02
N HIS A 360 -1.93 -11.42 23.88
CA HIS A 360 -1.20 -12.62 23.49
C HIS A 360 -0.02 -12.93 24.41
N VAL A 361 0.65 -11.90 24.96
CA VAL A 361 1.73 -12.07 25.94
C VAL A 361 1.17 -12.51 27.29
N ARG A 362 0.03 -11.94 27.71
CA ARG A 362 -0.68 -12.38 28.92
C ARG A 362 -1.09 -13.85 28.85
N ALA A 363 -1.67 -14.28 27.73
CA ALA A 363 -2.01 -15.69 27.50
C ALA A 363 -0.76 -16.60 27.51
N ALA A 364 0.37 -16.12 26.95
CA ALA A 364 1.64 -16.86 26.97
C ALA A 364 2.21 -17.01 28.38
N LEU A 365 2.13 -15.95 29.20
CA LEU A 365 2.58 -15.98 30.59
C LEU A 365 1.73 -16.93 31.45
N GLU A 366 0.40 -16.91 31.27
CA GLU A 366 -0.51 -17.84 31.93
C GLU A 366 -0.19 -19.29 31.54
N LEU A 367 -0.04 -19.57 30.24
CA LEU A 367 0.33 -20.89 29.75
C LEU A 367 1.69 -21.34 30.30
N LYS A 368 2.71 -20.47 30.28
CA LYS A 368 4.03 -20.73 30.87
C LYS A 368 3.95 -21.09 32.35
N SER A 369 3.09 -20.42 33.13
CA SER A 369 2.96 -20.70 34.56
C SER A 369 2.42 -22.10 34.86
N ILE A 370 1.61 -22.65 33.96
CA ILE A 370 0.94 -23.95 34.12
C ILE A 370 1.78 -25.07 33.51
N THR A 371 2.23 -24.91 32.27
CA THR A 371 2.91 -25.98 31.50
C THR A 371 4.43 -25.90 31.57
N LYS A 372 4.99 -24.84 32.18
CA LYS A 372 6.43 -24.51 32.17
C LYS A 372 7.02 -24.34 30.76
N ARG A 373 6.19 -24.23 29.72
CA ARG A 373 6.63 -24.00 28.34
C ARG A 373 7.23 -22.60 28.19
N GLU A 374 8.41 -22.53 27.60
CA GLU A 374 9.02 -21.26 27.24
C GLU A 374 8.58 -20.81 25.84
N PHE A 375 8.51 -19.49 25.63
CA PHE A 375 8.20 -18.89 24.35
C PHE A 375 9.35 -17.98 23.93
N GLN A 376 9.91 -18.23 22.75
CA GLN A 376 10.97 -17.39 22.17
C GLN A 376 10.43 -16.32 21.22
N LYS A 377 11.25 -15.32 20.95
CA LYS A 377 10.97 -14.32 19.92
C LYS A 377 10.77 -14.99 18.56
N GLY A 378 9.65 -14.71 17.92
CA GLY A 378 9.25 -15.28 16.63
C GLY A 378 8.28 -16.47 16.73
N GLU A 379 8.08 -17.03 17.92
CA GLU A 379 7.04 -18.05 18.12
C GLU A 379 5.63 -17.45 18.09
N THR A 380 4.67 -18.26 17.65
CA THR A 380 3.25 -17.87 17.57
C THR A 380 2.46 -18.54 18.68
N ILE A 381 1.63 -17.76 19.35
CA ILE A 381 0.65 -18.25 20.33
C ILE A 381 -0.76 -18.08 19.80
N SER A 382 -1.58 -19.10 20.03
CA SER A 382 -3.02 -19.12 19.76
C SER A 382 -3.77 -18.89 21.07
N PHE A 383 -4.66 -17.89 21.10
CA PHE A 383 -5.42 -17.56 22.29
C PHE A 383 -6.84 -17.08 21.94
N ILE A 384 -7.75 -17.13 22.91
CA ILE A 384 -9.10 -16.55 22.81
C ILE A 384 -9.24 -15.32 23.71
N LYS A 385 -10.18 -14.43 23.38
CA LYS A 385 -10.59 -13.36 24.30
C LYS A 385 -11.52 -13.95 25.37
N SER A 386 -11.08 -13.91 26.63
CA SER A 386 -11.78 -14.51 27.76
C SER A 386 -12.46 -13.48 28.66
N LYS A 387 -13.50 -13.91 29.40
CA LYS A 387 -14.22 -13.09 30.41
C LYS A 387 -13.40 -12.82 31.67
N GLY A 388 -12.32 -13.58 31.90
CA GLY A 388 -11.49 -13.48 33.10
C GLY A 388 -10.69 -12.17 33.19
N PRO A 389 -10.06 -11.89 34.35
CA PRO A 389 -9.30 -10.66 34.59
C PRO A 389 -8.13 -10.47 33.62
N VAL A 390 -7.55 -11.58 33.14
CA VAL A 390 -6.48 -11.58 32.13
C VAL A 390 -6.99 -11.09 30.77
N GLY A 391 -8.28 -11.28 30.47
CA GLY A 391 -8.94 -10.86 29.23
C GLY A 391 -8.50 -11.61 27.98
N ALA A 392 -7.64 -12.61 28.13
CA ALA A 392 -7.13 -13.50 27.10
C ALA A 392 -6.74 -14.84 27.75
N LYS A 393 -6.93 -15.96 27.05
CA LYS A 393 -6.57 -17.29 27.54
C LYS A 393 -6.00 -18.13 26.41
N ALA A 394 -4.90 -18.84 26.66
CA ALA A 394 -4.29 -19.70 25.64
C ALA A 394 -5.28 -20.80 25.20
N LEU A 395 -5.27 -21.12 23.91
CA LEU A 395 -6.22 -22.05 23.30
C LEU A 395 -6.18 -23.44 23.97
N GLU A 396 -4.97 -23.89 24.35
CA GLU A 396 -4.71 -25.17 25.05
C GLU A 396 -5.43 -25.27 26.41
N LEU A 397 -5.73 -24.14 27.06
CA LEU A 397 -6.35 -24.08 28.39
C LEU A 397 -7.80 -23.60 28.33
N ALA A 398 -8.25 -23.14 27.17
CA ALA A 398 -9.53 -22.48 26.99
C ALA A 398 -10.68 -23.48 26.89
N LYS A 399 -11.82 -23.11 27.47
CA LYS A 399 -13.12 -23.78 27.27
C LYS A 399 -14.09 -22.82 26.61
N LEU A 400 -15.11 -23.34 25.92
CA LEU A 400 -16.12 -22.51 25.24
C LEU A 400 -16.82 -21.53 26.20
N GLN A 401 -17.02 -21.91 27.45
CA GLN A 401 -17.60 -21.06 28.49
C GLN A 401 -16.76 -19.83 28.84
N ASP A 402 -15.44 -19.87 28.59
CA ASP A 402 -14.52 -18.80 28.91
C ASP A 402 -14.63 -17.62 27.93
N ILE A 403 -15.27 -17.84 26.76
CA ILE A 403 -15.37 -16.88 25.66
C ILE A 403 -16.10 -15.61 26.08
N ASP A 404 -15.46 -14.46 25.85
CA ASP A 404 -16.08 -13.15 25.99
C ASP A 404 -16.91 -12.81 24.75
N THR A 405 -18.19 -13.21 24.78
CA THR A 405 -19.13 -13.02 23.68
C THR A 405 -19.28 -11.56 23.27
N LYS A 406 -19.24 -10.63 24.23
CA LYS A 406 -19.33 -9.18 23.96
C LYS A 406 -18.14 -8.73 23.12
N LYS A 407 -16.92 -9.07 23.54
CA LYS A 407 -15.70 -8.70 22.78
C LYS A 407 -15.62 -9.33 21.40
N TYR A 408 -16.16 -10.53 21.20
CA TYR A 408 -16.21 -11.16 19.87
C TYR A 408 -17.29 -10.53 18.97
N LYS A 409 -18.44 -10.12 19.52
CA LYS A 409 -19.42 -9.32 18.78
C LYS A 409 -18.85 -7.97 18.35
N GLU A 410 -18.13 -7.27 19.23
CA GLU A 410 -17.40 -6.04 18.90
C GLU A 410 -16.33 -6.28 17.82
N LEU A 411 -15.62 -7.41 17.90
CA LEU A 411 -14.59 -7.76 16.92
C LEU A 411 -15.20 -8.05 15.53
N LEU A 412 -16.29 -8.83 15.47
CA LEU A 412 -17.04 -9.08 14.23
C LEU A 412 -17.57 -7.76 13.67
N THR A 413 -18.12 -6.90 14.53
CA THR A 413 -18.62 -5.58 14.16
C THR A 413 -17.51 -4.76 13.51
N SER A 414 -16.40 -4.54 14.20
CA SER A 414 -15.28 -3.74 13.69
C SER A 414 -14.62 -4.33 12.43
N ALA A 415 -14.59 -5.66 12.30
CA ALA A 415 -14.02 -6.33 11.14
C ALA A 415 -14.89 -6.15 9.87
N LEU A 416 -16.21 -6.21 10.02
CA LEU A 416 -17.16 -6.07 8.92
C LEU A 416 -17.59 -4.63 8.66
N GLU A 417 -17.51 -3.73 9.65
CA GLU A 417 -17.86 -2.31 9.55
C GLU A 417 -17.16 -1.63 8.38
N GLN A 418 -15.87 -1.89 8.17
CA GLN A 418 -15.12 -1.31 7.06
C GLN A 418 -15.70 -1.66 5.68
N VAL A 419 -16.34 -2.83 5.59
CA VAL A 419 -16.96 -3.34 4.36
C VAL A 419 -18.39 -2.82 4.28
N LEU A 420 -19.15 -2.93 5.37
CA LEU A 420 -20.54 -2.49 5.45
C LEU A 420 -20.67 -0.98 5.25
N ASP A 421 -19.79 -0.17 5.85
CA ASP A 421 -19.71 1.28 5.65
C ASP A 421 -19.50 1.61 4.16
N ALA A 422 -18.60 0.88 3.49
CA ALA A 422 -18.34 1.06 2.06
C ALA A 422 -19.55 0.65 1.19
N LEU A 423 -20.42 -0.22 1.71
CA LEU A 423 -21.68 -0.62 1.10
C LEU A 423 -22.86 0.29 1.48
N GLY A 424 -22.65 1.30 2.32
CA GLY A 424 -23.72 2.15 2.86
C GLY A 424 -24.67 1.42 3.81
N ILE A 425 -24.21 0.37 4.48
CA ILE A 425 -24.97 -0.42 5.46
C ILE A 425 -24.48 -0.04 6.86
N THR A 426 -25.34 0.58 7.66
CA THR A 426 -24.99 0.89 9.06
C THR A 426 -25.20 -0.32 9.97
N PHE A 427 -24.43 -0.41 11.06
CA PHE A 427 -24.67 -1.45 12.06
C PHE A 427 -26.00 -1.29 12.81
N ASP A 428 -26.60 -0.11 12.79
CA ASP A 428 -27.94 0.14 13.34
C ASP A 428 -29.02 -0.54 12.49
N GLU A 429 -28.90 -0.50 11.15
CA GLU A 429 -29.72 -1.31 10.23
C GLU A 429 -29.57 -2.82 10.52
N VAL A 430 -28.33 -3.25 10.81
CA VAL A 430 -28.02 -4.64 11.20
C VAL A 430 -28.62 -5.01 12.56
N LYS A 431 -28.86 -4.06 13.46
CA LYS A 431 -29.57 -4.31 14.73
C LYS A 431 -31.10 -4.24 14.58
N GLY A 432 -31.61 -3.87 13.41
CA GLY A 432 -33.05 -3.72 13.16
C GLY A 432 -33.60 -2.36 13.58
N ILE A 433 -32.74 -1.39 13.90
CA ILE A 433 -33.14 -0.01 14.12
C ILE A 433 -33.22 0.63 12.73
N LYS A 434 -34.43 0.67 12.15
CA LYS A 434 -34.66 1.46 10.94
C LYS A 434 -34.48 2.93 11.32
N LYS A 435 -33.56 3.63 10.66
CA LYS A 435 -33.58 5.10 10.66
C LYS A 435 -34.90 5.53 10.00
N MET A 436 -35.87 5.97 10.79
CA MET A 436 -36.77 7.00 10.34
C MET A 436 -35.94 8.29 10.34
N ASP A 437 -35.86 8.92 9.17
CA ASP A 437 -35.39 10.28 8.91
C ASP A 437 -33.91 10.59 9.20
N ALA A 438 -33.10 10.49 8.15
CA ALA A 438 -31.86 11.25 8.02
C ALA A 438 -31.56 11.54 6.53
N PHE A 439 -32.50 12.19 5.86
CA PHE A 439 -32.27 12.98 4.65
C PHE A 439 -33.10 14.26 4.77
N PHE A 440 -32.55 15.24 5.46
CA PHE A 440 -32.77 16.66 5.20
C PHE A 440 -31.40 17.31 5.10
#